data_AF-A0A0B1TTT3-F1
#
_entry.id   AF-A0A0B1TTT3-F1
#
_cell.length_a   1.000
_cell.length_b   1.000
_cell.length_c   1.000
_cell.angle_alpha   90.00
_cell.angle_beta   90.00
_cell.angle_gamma   90.00
#
_symmetry.space_group_name_H-M   'P 1'
#
loop_
_entity.id
_entity.type
_entity.pdbx_description
1 polymer ?
#
loop_
_entity_poly.entity_id
_entity_poly.type
_entity_poly.pdbx_seq_one_letter_code
_entity_poly.pdbx_strand_id
1 'polypeptide(L)'
;MEKMEEKDKSKQQHPKVLGIQWNEESDQFCVYCKFPESTLITKRFVTSSIAAIYDPMGWLVPLLHPAKVFLQQLWRKQYEWDTKLTAEDEAEWRSIVNNMNKFEKNIPRFLAPKNSKVTLVTFADASISAMSACRYIHHQDAMNLLMAKTKLPSIRGKNTIPKLE
;
A
#
# COMPACT_ATOMS: atom_id res chain seq x y z
N MET A 1 -8.53 24.65 -14.03
CA MET A 1 -9.58 24.13 -13.15
C MET A 1 -10.28 25.33 -12.53
N GLU A 2 -11.61 25.36 -12.56
CA GLU A 2 -12.37 26.36 -11.80
C GLU A 2 -12.09 26.17 -10.31
N LYS A 3 -11.92 27.27 -9.58
CA LYS A 3 -11.74 27.22 -8.11
C LYS A 3 -13.07 26.78 -7.49
N MET A 4 -13.03 25.79 -6.59
CA MET A 4 -14.21 25.39 -5.81
C MET A 4 -14.73 26.59 -5.01
N GLU A 5 -16.05 26.79 -5.04
CA GLU A 5 -16.71 27.81 -4.23
C GLU A 5 -16.56 27.47 -2.74
N GLU A 6 -16.44 28.50 -1.89
CA GLU A 6 -16.17 28.34 -0.46
C GLU A 6 -17.23 27.51 0.27
N LYS A 7 -18.48 27.56 -0.21
CA LYS A 7 -19.61 26.80 0.36
C LYS A 7 -19.50 25.29 0.13
N ASP A 8 -18.76 24.87 -0.91
CA ASP A 8 -18.63 23.48 -1.34
C ASP A 8 -17.37 22.80 -0.78
N LYS A 9 -16.50 23.57 -0.11
CA LYS A 9 -15.31 23.05 0.55
C LYS A 9 -15.66 22.33 1.85
N SER A 10 -14.85 21.33 2.20
CA SER A 10 -15.00 20.66 3.48
C SER A 10 -14.67 21.61 4.64
N LYS A 11 -15.46 21.56 5.72
CA LYS A 11 -15.13 22.24 6.99
C LYS A 11 -14.02 21.54 7.76
N GLN A 12 -13.61 20.33 7.35
CA GLN A 12 -12.53 19.60 7.98
C GLN A 12 -11.18 20.07 7.43
N GLN A 13 -10.19 20.23 8.32
CA GLN A 13 -8.84 20.65 7.95
C GLN A 13 -8.16 19.64 6.99
N HIS A 14 -8.54 18.36 7.06
CA HIS A 14 -8.04 17.27 6.23
C HIS A 14 -9.20 16.35 5.81
N PRO A 15 -9.98 16.73 4.78
CA PRO A 15 -11.06 15.89 4.29
C PRO A 15 -10.52 14.55 3.80
N LYS A 16 -11.29 13.48 4.05
CA LYS A 16 -11.01 12.16 3.51
C LYS A 16 -11.96 11.85 2.38
N VAL A 17 -11.43 11.40 1.25
CA VAL A 17 -12.20 10.85 0.12
C VAL A 17 -11.99 9.34 0.10
N LEU A 18 -13.07 8.60 0.31
CA LEU A 18 -13.06 7.14 0.43
C LEU A 18 -12.07 6.60 1.47
N GLY A 19 -11.67 7.38 2.48
CA GLY A 19 -10.70 6.98 3.50
C GLY A 19 -9.27 7.47 3.29
N ILE A 20 -8.96 8.07 2.14
CA ILE A 20 -7.65 8.67 1.83
C ILE A 20 -7.72 10.19 2.05
N GLN A 21 -6.70 10.77 2.67
CA GLN A 21 -6.64 12.22 2.88
C GLN A 21 -6.48 12.96 1.54
N TRP A 22 -7.25 14.02 1.34
CA TRP A 22 -7.18 14.86 0.15
C TRP A 22 -6.82 16.30 0.55
N ASN A 23 -5.83 16.87 -0.13
CA ASN A 23 -5.52 18.28 -0.05
C ASN A 23 -6.24 19.00 -1.21
N GLU A 24 -7.26 19.79 -0.86
CA GLU A 24 -8.07 20.54 -1.83
C GLU A 24 -7.27 21.67 -2.50
N GLU A 25 -6.29 22.26 -1.80
CA GLU A 25 -5.51 23.39 -2.31
C GLU A 25 -4.52 22.95 -3.40
N SER A 26 -3.82 21.85 -3.18
CA SER A 26 -2.84 21.30 -4.12
C SER A 26 -3.43 20.26 -5.08
N ASP A 27 -4.69 19.86 -4.88
CA ASP A 27 -5.39 18.80 -5.59
C ASP A 27 -4.65 17.44 -5.59
N GLN A 28 -4.19 17.03 -4.42
CA GLN A 28 -3.41 15.81 -4.22
C GLN A 28 -3.99 14.91 -3.14
N PHE A 29 -3.96 13.61 -3.38
CA PHE A 29 -4.14 12.62 -2.33
C PHE A 29 -2.86 12.51 -1.51
N CYS A 30 -2.98 12.53 -0.18
CA CYS A 30 -1.91 12.20 0.74
C CYS A 30 -2.06 10.74 1.16
N VAL A 31 -1.08 9.94 0.78
CA VAL A 31 -0.96 8.54 1.17
C VAL A 31 0.07 8.46 2.27
N TYR A 32 -0.31 7.90 3.42
CA TYR A 32 0.59 7.76 4.55
C TYR A 32 0.54 6.33 5.09
N CYS A 33 1.65 5.90 5.69
CA CYS A 33 1.78 4.61 6.32
C CYS A 33 2.09 4.80 7.80
N LYS A 34 1.15 4.39 8.66
CA LYS A 34 1.31 4.42 10.11
C LYS A 34 0.81 3.10 10.69
N PHE A 35 1.71 2.39 11.35
CA PHE A 35 1.37 1.18 12.07
C PHE A 35 1.04 1.51 13.54
N PRO A 36 0.10 0.77 14.17
CA PRO A 36 -0.11 0.87 15.60
C PRO A 36 1.13 0.36 16.36
N GLU A 37 1.36 0.91 17.55
CA GLU A 37 2.38 0.43 18.46
C GLU A 37 1.77 -0.54 19.49
N SER A 38 2.53 -1.55 19.88
CA SER A 38 2.14 -2.49 20.93
C SER A 38 3.36 -3.05 21.64
N THR A 39 3.19 -3.35 22.93
CA THR A 39 4.17 -4.09 23.75
C THR A 39 4.04 -5.60 23.57
N LEU A 40 2.86 -6.09 23.16
CA LEU A 40 2.60 -7.49 22.85
C LEU A 40 2.35 -7.65 21.35
N ILE A 41 3.28 -8.31 20.66
CA ILE A 41 3.16 -8.62 19.24
C ILE A 41 2.69 -10.06 19.08
N THR A 42 1.51 -10.22 18.47
CA THR A 42 0.90 -11.52 18.12
C THR A 42 0.62 -11.57 16.62
N LYS A 43 0.36 -12.76 16.07
CA LYS A 43 -0.07 -12.90 14.67
C LYS A 43 -1.34 -12.09 14.37
N ARG A 44 -2.30 -12.03 15.31
CA ARG A 44 -3.51 -11.20 15.20
C ARG A 44 -3.16 -9.72 15.10
N PHE A 45 -2.27 -9.24 15.98
CA PHE A 45 -1.83 -7.85 15.95
C PHE A 45 -1.16 -7.49 14.63
N VAL A 46 -0.24 -8.33 14.13
CA VAL A 46 0.41 -8.11 12.83
C VAL A 46 -0.62 -8.05 11.70
N THR A 47 -1.57 -8.99 11.70
CA THR A 47 -2.63 -9.06 10.68
C THR A 47 -3.52 -7.81 10.69
N SER A 48 -4.01 -7.41 11.87
CA SER A 48 -4.85 -6.21 12.00
C SER A 48 -4.09 -4.94 11.67
N SER A 49 -2.80 -4.88 12.00
CA SER A 49 -1.94 -3.73 11.70
C SER A 49 -1.75 -3.53 10.19
N ILE A 50 -1.56 -4.61 9.43
CA ILE A 50 -1.48 -4.55 7.96
C ILE A 50 -2.85 -4.18 7.36
N ALA A 51 -3.93 -4.77 7.87
CA ALA A 51 -5.29 -4.52 7.38
C ALA A 51 -5.80 -3.10 7.68
N ALA A 52 -5.28 -2.44 8.72
CA ALA A 52 -5.61 -1.05 9.05
C ALA A 52 -5.11 -0.03 8.02
N ILE A 53 -4.17 -0.43 7.16
CA ILE A 53 -3.63 0.45 6.12
C ILE A 53 -4.54 0.40 4.90
N TYR A 54 -5.28 1.49 4.71
CA TYR A 54 -6.23 1.62 3.63
C TYR A 54 -5.54 2.08 2.33
N ASP A 55 -5.34 1.16 1.39
CA ASP A 55 -4.67 1.39 0.11
C ASP A 55 -5.42 0.74 -1.07
N PRO A 56 -6.56 1.32 -1.50
CA PRO A 56 -7.41 0.72 -2.52
C PRO A 56 -6.77 0.69 -3.92
N MET A 57 -5.86 1.64 -4.20
CA MET A 57 -5.16 1.73 -5.49
C MET A 57 -3.80 1.03 -5.48
N GLY A 58 -3.36 0.52 -4.32
CA GLY A 58 -2.09 -0.19 -4.21
C GLY A 58 -0.86 0.71 -4.30
N TRP A 59 -0.96 1.99 -3.99
CA TRP A 59 0.16 2.93 -4.04
C TRP A 59 1.27 2.60 -3.03
N LEU A 60 0.92 1.93 -1.93
CA LEU A 60 1.86 1.49 -0.90
C LEU A 60 2.33 0.04 -1.11
N VAL A 61 2.00 -0.60 -2.24
CA VAL A 61 2.38 -2.01 -2.51
C VAL A 61 3.87 -2.30 -2.25
N PRO A 62 4.84 -1.51 -2.76
CA PRO A 62 6.26 -1.77 -2.51
C PRO A 62 6.62 -1.65 -1.02
N LEU A 63 5.99 -0.68 -0.33
CA LEU A 63 6.22 -0.43 1.08
C LEU A 63 5.67 -1.57 1.94
N LEU A 64 4.45 -2.03 1.66
CA LEU A 64 3.74 -3.06 2.45
C LEU A 64 4.18 -4.49 2.13
N HIS A 65 4.96 -4.70 1.08
CA HIS A 65 5.39 -6.03 0.65
C HIS A 65 6.14 -6.81 1.75
N PRO A 66 7.16 -6.25 2.44
CA PRO A 66 7.85 -6.93 3.53
C PRO A 66 6.90 -7.34 4.67
N ALA A 67 5.94 -6.49 5.03
CA ALA A 67 4.96 -6.79 6.06
C ALA A 67 4.04 -7.96 5.67
N LYS A 68 3.59 -8.00 4.41
CA LYS A 68 2.77 -9.11 3.89
C LYS A 68 3.56 -10.42 3.83
N VAL A 69 4.84 -10.35 3.43
CA VAL A 69 5.74 -11.51 3.42
C VAL A 69 5.96 -12.01 4.84
N PHE A 70 6.21 -11.13 5.81
CA PHE A 70 6.36 -11.49 7.21
C PHE A 70 5.11 -12.18 7.76
N LEU A 71 3.91 -11.62 7.50
CA LEU A 71 2.66 -12.27 7.88
C LEU A 71 2.55 -13.69 7.27
N GLN A 72 2.93 -13.86 6.00
CA GLN A 72 2.98 -15.17 5.36
C GLN A 72 3.96 -16.14 6.07
N GLN A 73 5.11 -15.64 6.56
CA GLN A 73 6.04 -16.45 7.34
C GLN A 73 5.44 -16.90 8.68
N LEU A 74 4.73 -16.02 9.39
CA LEU A 74 4.03 -16.38 10.63
C LEU A 74 3.00 -17.50 10.40
N TRP A 75 2.31 -17.48 9.26
CA TRP A 75 1.42 -18.57 8.86
C TRP A 75 2.16 -19.89 8.61
N ARG A 76 3.35 -19.84 7.99
CA ARG A 76 4.20 -21.03 7.78
C ARG A 76 4.74 -21.59 9.10
N LYS A 77 5.06 -20.71 10.06
CA LYS A 77 5.50 -21.07 11.41
C LYS A 77 4.36 -21.59 12.31
N GLN A 78 3.11 -21.61 11.79
CA GLN A 78 1.93 -22.11 12.50
C GLN A 78 1.68 -21.41 13.84
N TYR A 79 1.96 -20.11 13.94
CA TYR A 79 1.54 -19.33 15.10
C TYR A 79 0.03 -19.36 15.26
N GLU A 80 -0.47 -19.51 16.49
CA GLU A 80 -1.86 -19.19 16.80
C GLU A 80 -2.10 -17.67 16.79
N TRP A 81 -3.36 -17.26 16.73
CA TRP A 81 -3.73 -15.85 16.59
C TRP A 81 -3.18 -14.95 17.71
N ASP A 82 -3.32 -15.41 18.96
CA ASP A 82 -3.04 -14.62 20.16
C ASP A 82 -1.72 -15.04 20.86
N THR A 83 -0.96 -15.95 20.25
CA THR A 83 0.36 -16.34 20.75
C THR A 83 1.36 -15.22 20.50
N LYS A 84 2.14 -14.91 21.55
CA LYS A 84 3.26 -13.96 21.48
C LYS A 84 4.33 -14.48 20.52
N LEU A 85 4.84 -13.60 19.66
CA LEU A 85 5.97 -13.91 18.76
C LEU A 85 7.26 -14.19 19.55
N THR A 86 8.22 -14.92 18.96
CA THR A 86 9.55 -15.03 19.57
C THR A 86 10.27 -13.68 19.56
N ALA A 87 11.35 -13.56 20.33
CA ALA A 87 12.16 -12.35 20.34
C ALA A 87 12.72 -12.02 18.94
N GLU A 88 13.10 -13.04 18.15
CA GLU A 88 13.60 -12.81 16.79
C GLU A 88 12.49 -12.27 15.87
N ASP A 89 11.32 -12.89 15.87
CA ASP A 89 10.19 -12.49 15.03
C ASP A 89 9.63 -11.11 15.42
N GLU A 90 9.62 -10.80 16.72
CA GLU A 90 9.25 -9.47 17.21
C GLU A 90 10.25 -8.40 16.73
N ALA A 91 11.55 -8.69 16.77
CA ALA A 91 12.59 -7.78 16.29
C ALA A 91 12.49 -7.55 14.78
N GLU A 92 12.24 -8.60 14.00
CA GLU A 92 12.00 -8.50 12.55
C GLU A 92 10.77 -7.63 12.25
N TRP A 93 9.64 -7.88 12.92
CA TRP A 93 8.43 -7.06 12.77
C TRP A 93 8.69 -5.59 13.10
N ARG A 94 9.38 -5.31 14.20
CA ARG A 94 9.72 -3.93 14.60
C ARG A 94 10.63 -3.25 13.57
N SER A 95 11.61 -3.97 13.03
CA SER A 95 12.48 -3.48 11.94
C SER A 95 11.66 -3.12 10.70
N ILE A 96 10.78 -4.03 10.27
CA ILE A 96 9.86 -3.82 9.15
C ILE A 96 9.02 -2.56 9.38
N VAL A 97 8.35 -2.44 10.54
CA VAL A 97 7.54 -1.26 10.87
C VAL A 97 8.39 0.01 10.89
N ASN A 98 9.56 0.02 11.52
CA ASN A 98 10.41 1.21 11.61
C ASN A 98 10.84 1.75 10.23
N ASN A 99 11.07 0.87 9.25
CA ASN A 99 11.43 1.27 7.89
C ASN A 99 10.26 1.89 7.10
N MET A 100 9.02 1.62 7.50
CA MET A 100 7.82 2.10 6.81
C MET A 100 7.07 3.20 7.56
N ASN A 101 7.25 3.29 8.88
CA ASN A 101 6.47 4.17 9.73
C ASN A 101 6.75 5.63 9.36
N LYS A 102 5.70 6.44 9.33
CA LYS A 102 5.76 7.86 8.93
C LYS A 102 6.11 8.11 7.47
N PHE A 103 6.10 7.07 6.61
CA PHE A 103 6.13 7.31 5.18
C PHE A 103 4.89 8.12 4.78
N GLU A 104 5.11 9.15 3.98
CA GLU A 104 4.06 10.00 3.43
C GLU A 104 4.43 10.40 2.00
N LYS A 105 3.45 10.35 1.10
CA LYS A 105 3.63 10.80 -0.27
C LYS A 105 2.33 11.40 -0.82
N ASN A 106 2.49 12.56 -1.46
CA ASN A 106 1.42 13.19 -2.22
C ASN A 106 1.37 12.62 -3.65
N ILE A 107 0.16 12.29 -4.09
CA ILE A 107 -0.15 11.74 -5.42
C ILE A 107 -1.18 12.66 -6.08
N PRO A 108 -0.95 13.12 -7.32
CA PRO A 108 -1.93 13.97 -8.01
C PRO A 108 -3.24 13.22 -8.23
N ARG A 109 -4.37 13.84 -7.84
CA ARG A 109 -5.70 13.28 -8.10
C ARG A 109 -6.07 13.38 -9.58
N PHE A 110 -5.74 14.52 -10.19
CA PHE A 110 -6.00 14.78 -11.61
C PHE A 110 -4.78 14.41 -12.45
N LEU A 111 -4.95 13.43 -13.33
CA LEU A 111 -3.85 12.88 -14.15
C LEU A 111 -3.91 13.33 -15.62
N ALA A 112 -5.11 13.52 -16.17
CA ALA A 112 -5.31 13.94 -17.54
C ALA A 112 -6.73 14.50 -17.76
N PRO A 113 -6.93 15.45 -18.70
CA PRO A 113 -8.25 15.94 -19.07
C PRO A 113 -9.14 14.85 -19.65
N LYS A 114 -10.46 15.01 -19.50
CA LYS A 114 -11.44 14.15 -20.16
C LYS A 114 -11.24 14.20 -21.69
N ASN A 115 -11.32 13.05 -22.36
CA ASN A 115 -11.11 12.89 -23.81
C ASN A 115 -9.69 13.22 -24.32
N SER A 116 -8.71 13.43 -23.43
CA SER A 116 -7.31 13.52 -23.85
C SER A 116 -6.78 12.14 -24.27
N LYS A 117 -5.83 12.13 -25.21
CA LYS A 117 -5.12 10.90 -25.59
C LYS A 117 -4.04 10.63 -24.53
N VAL A 118 -4.15 9.48 -23.86
CA VAL A 118 -3.19 9.04 -22.84
C VAL A 118 -2.58 7.70 -23.24
N THR A 119 -1.36 7.44 -22.79
CA THR A 119 -0.75 6.11 -22.89
C THR A 119 -0.79 5.45 -21.53
N LEU A 120 -1.36 4.25 -21.45
CA LEU A 120 -1.31 3.42 -20.26
C LEU A 120 -0.10 2.49 -20.36
N VAL A 121 0.89 2.69 -19.50
CA VAL A 121 2.07 1.83 -19.42
C VAL A 121 1.88 0.84 -18.29
N THR A 122 1.98 -0.45 -18.59
CA THR A 122 1.83 -1.52 -17.59
C THR A 122 3.15 -2.25 -17.43
N PHE A 123 3.61 -2.39 -16.20
CA PHE A 123 4.72 -3.26 -15.83
C PHE A 123 4.17 -4.42 -15.00
N ALA A 124 4.70 -5.62 -15.24
CA ALA A 124 4.41 -6.80 -14.44
C ALA A 124 5.71 -7.55 -14.22
N ASP A 125 5.89 -8.05 -13.00
CA ASP A 125 7.05 -8.83 -12.60
C ASP A 125 6.66 -9.89 -11.58
N ALA A 126 7.40 -11.00 -11.57
CA ALA A 126 7.17 -12.12 -10.69
C ALA A 126 8.47 -12.53 -10.00
N SER A 127 8.38 -12.68 -8.68
CA SER A 127 9.44 -13.24 -7.84
C SER A 127 8.92 -14.42 -7.05
N ILE A 128 9.82 -15.16 -6.41
CA ILE A 128 9.46 -16.22 -5.45
C ILE A 128 8.61 -15.68 -4.29
N SER A 129 8.68 -14.37 -4.00
CA SER A 129 7.97 -13.75 -2.88
C SER A 129 6.61 -13.13 -3.26
N ALA A 130 6.43 -12.70 -4.51
CA ALA A 130 5.19 -12.09 -5.00
C ALA A 130 5.18 -11.94 -6.53
N MET A 131 3.97 -11.90 -7.07
CA MET A 131 3.65 -11.42 -8.41
C MET A 131 3.05 -10.02 -8.28
N SER A 132 3.59 -9.05 -9.00
CA SER A 132 3.13 -7.67 -8.89
C SER A 132 2.97 -7.04 -10.27
N ALA A 133 2.00 -6.16 -10.40
CA ALA A 133 1.82 -5.33 -11.58
C ALA A 133 1.51 -3.90 -11.17
N CYS A 134 2.03 -2.93 -11.91
CA CYS A 134 1.71 -1.52 -11.75
C CYS A 134 1.38 -0.88 -13.09
N ARG A 135 0.57 0.17 -13.04
CA ARG A 135 0.09 0.90 -14.21
C ARG A 135 0.38 2.37 -14.03
N TYR A 136 0.98 2.97 -15.04
CA TYR A 136 1.24 4.40 -15.12
C TYR A 136 0.39 5.02 -16.22
N ILE A 137 -0.12 6.22 -15.98
CA ILE A 137 -0.67 7.08 -17.01
C ILE A 137 0.43 8.03 -17.47
N HIS A 138 0.69 7.99 -18.77
CA HIS A 138 1.47 8.98 -19.48
C HIS A 138 0.55 9.97 -20.16
N HIS A 139 0.73 11.25 -19.85
CA HIS A 139 0.05 12.33 -20.55
C HIS A 139 1.03 13.50 -20.72
N GLN A 140 1.31 13.87 -21.96
CA GLN A 140 2.35 14.85 -22.31
C GLN A 140 3.72 14.43 -21.74
N ASP A 141 4.33 15.23 -20.87
CA ASP A 141 5.64 14.94 -20.26
C ASP A 141 5.53 14.35 -18.84
N ALA A 142 4.32 14.02 -18.38
CA ALA A 142 4.07 13.52 -17.03
C ALA A 142 3.77 12.01 -17.02
N MET A 143 4.49 11.28 -16.16
CA MET A 143 4.26 9.86 -15.84
C MET A 143 3.80 9.74 -14.38
N ASN A 144 2.57 9.27 -14.18
CA ASN A 144 1.98 9.14 -12.85
C ASN A 144 1.55 7.70 -12.57
N LEU A 145 1.88 7.17 -11.39
CA LEU A 145 1.39 5.88 -10.94
C LEU A 145 -0.13 5.94 -10.75
N LEU A 146 -0.86 5.18 -11.54
CA LEU A 146 -2.31 5.07 -11.43
C LEU A 146 -2.69 4.08 -10.33
N MET A 147 -2.15 2.87 -10.41
CA MET A 147 -2.43 1.80 -9.47
C MET A 147 -1.34 0.73 -9.48
N ALA A 148 -1.22 -0.02 -8.40
CA ALA A 148 -0.49 -1.27 -8.38
C ALA A 148 -1.29 -2.37 -7.69
N LYS A 149 -0.91 -3.61 -7.96
CA LYS A 149 -1.48 -4.79 -7.31
C LYS A 149 -0.39 -5.81 -7.10
N THR A 150 -0.44 -6.47 -5.95
CA THR A 150 0.47 -7.56 -5.63
C THR A 150 -0.32 -8.76 -5.13
N LYS A 151 0.18 -9.94 -5.46
CA LYS A 151 -0.33 -11.23 -5.00
C LYS A 151 0.84 -12.04 -4.48
N LEU A 152 0.75 -12.44 -3.22
CA LEU A 152 1.72 -13.37 -2.64
C LEU A 152 1.39 -14.79 -3.12
N PRO A 153 2.41 -15.62 -3.40
CA PRO A 153 2.21 -16.99 -3.82
C PRO A 153 1.62 -17.84 -2.70
N SER A 154 0.99 -18.95 -3.05
CA SER A 154 0.41 -19.88 -2.07
C SER A 154 1.46 -20.36 -1.07
N ILE A 155 1.09 -20.44 0.22
CA ILE A 155 1.92 -21.13 1.23
C ILE A 155 1.94 -22.65 1.03
N ARG A 156 0.98 -23.20 0.29
CA ARG A 156 0.89 -24.62 -0.05
C ARG A 156 1.66 -24.88 -1.34
N GLY A 157 2.62 -25.80 -1.27
CA GLY A 157 3.44 -26.23 -2.40
C GLY A 157 4.67 -25.35 -2.67
N LYS A 158 5.59 -25.86 -3.50
CA LYS A 158 6.73 -25.09 -4.00
C LYS A 158 6.32 -24.34 -5.27
N ASN A 159 6.32 -23.02 -5.20
CA ASN A 159 6.16 -22.17 -6.38
C ASN A 159 7.53 -21.88 -6.97
N THR A 160 7.61 -21.90 -8.31
CA THR A 160 8.80 -21.56 -9.09
C THR A 160 8.50 -20.30 -9.88
N ILE A 161 9.51 -19.47 -10.17
CA ILE A 161 9.33 -18.24 -10.94
C ILE A 161 8.59 -18.50 -12.28
N PRO A 162 8.92 -19.54 -13.08
CA PRO A 162 8.21 -19.83 -14.33
C PRO A 162 6.71 -20.18 -14.18
N LYS A 163 6.23 -20.47 -12.97
CA LYS A 163 4.79 -20.71 -12.70
C LYS A 163 4.05 -19.45 -12.23
N LEU A 164 4.80 -18.39 -11.93
CA LEU A 164 4.31 -17.13 -11.38
C LEU A 164 4.28 -16.01 -12.43
N GLU A 165 5.12 -16.11 -13.46
CA GLU A 165 4.99 -15.37 -14.73
C GLU A 165 3.71 -15.78 -15.48
#